data_AF-A0A2G9T836-F1
#
_entry.id   AF-A0A2G9T836-F1
#
_cell.length_a   1.000
_cell.length_b   1.000
_cell.length_c   1.000
_cell.angle_alpha   90.00
_cell.angle_beta   90.00
_cell.angle_gamma   90.00
#
_symmetry.space_group_name_H-M   'P 1'
#
loop_
_entity.id
_entity.type
_entity.pdbx_description
1 polymer ?
#
loop_
_entity_poly.entity_id
_entity_poly.type
_entity_poly.pdbx_seq_one_letter_code
_entity_poly.pdbx_strand_id
1 'polypeptide(L)'
;EKAGSAWVDGNSLLGPVVGNFCMDLAVKKAKEAGVGWVVCKGSNHFGIAGWYVLRAMKQGVMAMSFTNTSPVMYPTRAAKPALGTNPLALGASGVGDDSYVLDMATTTVAIGKVFMAF
;
A
#
# COMPACT_ATOMS: atom_id res chain seq x y z
N GLU A 1 -16.22 9.96 -7.88
CA GLU A 1 -15.72 10.32 -6.53
C GLU A 1 -16.90 10.45 -5.56
N LYS A 2 -16.71 10.12 -4.29
CA LYS A 2 -17.66 10.31 -3.18
C LYS A 2 -16.92 10.96 -1.99
N ALA A 3 -17.65 11.33 -0.92
CA ALA A 3 -17.07 12.00 0.24
C ALA A 3 -15.86 11.21 0.83
N GLY A 4 -16.09 9.95 1.21
CA GLY A 4 -15.05 9.10 1.80
C GLY A 4 -14.31 8.18 0.82
N SER A 5 -14.58 8.22 -0.49
CA SER A 5 -13.94 7.29 -1.44
C SER A 5 -13.66 7.85 -2.83
N ALA A 6 -12.63 7.33 -3.49
CA ALA A 6 -12.31 7.62 -4.88
C ALA A 6 -11.70 6.42 -5.61
N TRP A 7 -11.87 6.42 -6.94
CA TRP A 7 -11.16 5.54 -7.86
C TRP A 7 -10.35 6.42 -8.80
N VAL A 8 -9.06 6.11 -8.95
CA VAL A 8 -8.09 6.90 -9.71
C VAL A 8 -7.57 6.08 -10.89
N ASP A 9 -7.60 6.65 -12.09
CA ASP A 9 -6.82 6.13 -13.22
C ASP A 9 -5.41 6.72 -13.18
N GLY A 10 -4.42 5.86 -13.05
CA GLY A 10 -3.00 6.21 -12.98
C GLY A 10 -2.36 6.44 -14.33
N ASN A 11 -3.06 6.18 -15.45
CA ASN A 11 -2.56 6.41 -16.82
C ASN A 11 -1.18 5.78 -17.10
N SER A 12 -0.92 4.62 -16.50
CA SER A 12 0.36 3.90 -16.57
C SER A 12 1.57 4.71 -16.10
N LEU A 13 1.35 5.69 -15.23
CA LEU A 13 2.43 6.49 -14.64
C LEU A 13 3.21 5.72 -13.58
N LEU A 14 4.32 6.31 -13.12
CA LEU A 14 5.18 5.74 -12.10
C LEU A 14 4.40 5.48 -10.80
N GLY A 15 4.58 4.29 -10.23
CA GLY A 15 3.90 3.87 -9.01
C GLY A 15 4.02 4.85 -7.85
N PRO A 16 5.22 5.41 -7.55
CA PRO A 16 5.37 6.43 -6.51
C PRO A 16 4.57 7.71 -6.75
N VAL A 17 4.38 8.11 -8.01
CA VAL A 17 3.59 9.30 -8.36
C VAL A 17 2.11 9.04 -8.08
N VAL A 18 1.59 7.93 -8.63
CA VAL A 18 0.18 7.56 -8.45
C VAL A 18 -0.13 7.25 -6.98
N GLY A 19 0.76 6.52 -6.30
CA GLY A 19 0.60 6.15 -4.89
C GLY A 19 0.61 7.35 -3.95
N ASN A 20 1.52 8.32 -4.16
CA ASN A 20 1.54 9.55 -3.37
C ASN A 20 0.25 10.36 -3.58
N PHE A 21 -0.19 10.52 -4.84
CA PHE A 21 -1.45 11.19 -5.15
C PHE A 21 -2.65 10.52 -4.48
N CYS A 22 -2.75 9.20 -4.57
CA CYS A 22 -3.85 8.44 -3.97
C CYS A 22 -3.86 8.54 -2.44
N MET A 23 -2.69 8.48 -1.80
CA MET A 23 -2.58 8.60 -0.35
C MET A 23 -2.93 10.02 0.12
N ASP A 24 -2.43 11.06 -0.54
CA ASP A 24 -2.78 12.44 -0.19
C ASP A 24 -4.30 12.70 -0.34
N LEU A 25 -4.92 12.15 -1.40
CA LEU A 25 -6.36 12.21 -1.59
C LEU A 25 -7.12 11.44 -0.49
N ALA A 26 -6.63 10.26 -0.10
CA ALA A 26 -7.22 9.48 0.98
C ALA A 26 -7.15 10.23 2.31
N VAL A 27 -6.00 10.84 2.63
CA VAL A 27 -5.84 11.64 3.86
C VAL A 27 -6.77 12.85 3.86
N LYS A 28 -6.86 13.58 2.73
CA LYS A 28 -7.81 14.70 2.59
C LYS A 28 -9.24 14.25 2.90
N LYS A 29 -9.68 13.16 2.29
CA LYS A 29 -11.02 12.61 2.50
C LYS A 29 -11.25 12.13 3.93
N ALA A 30 -10.26 11.48 4.53
CA ALA A 30 -10.35 11.04 5.92
C ALA A 30 -10.54 12.21 6.89
N LYS A 31 -9.87 13.34 6.64
CA LYS A 31 -10.03 14.56 7.45
C LYS A 31 -11.41 15.21 7.29
N GLU A 32 -12.00 15.13 6.10
CA GLU A 32 -13.30 15.75 5.79
C GLU A 32 -14.50 14.86 6.17
N ALA A 33 -14.39 13.53 6.00
CA ALA A 33 -15.50 12.58 6.10
C ALA A 33 -15.29 11.49 7.18
N GLY A 34 -14.20 11.55 7.95
CA GLY A 34 -13.80 10.56 8.94
C GLY A 34 -13.10 9.32 8.37
N VAL A 35 -13.28 9.02 7.08
CA VAL A 35 -12.61 7.92 6.37
C VAL A 35 -12.26 8.31 4.94
N GLY A 36 -11.13 7.81 4.45
CA GLY A 36 -10.68 7.99 3.07
C GLY A 36 -10.21 6.67 2.47
N TRP A 37 -10.96 6.17 1.49
CA TRP A 37 -10.64 4.93 0.77
C TRP A 37 -10.40 5.22 -0.71
N VAL A 38 -9.15 5.19 -1.14
CA VAL A 38 -8.76 5.48 -2.52
C VAL A 38 -8.12 4.25 -3.14
N VAL A 39 -8.62 3.84 -4.29
CA VAL A 39 -8.07 2.75 -5.11
C VAL A 39 -7.60 3.31 -6.45
N CYS A 40 -6.58 2.70 -7.03
CA CYS A 40 -6.12 3.09 -8.37
C CYS A 40 -6.02 1.89 -9.31
N LYS A 41 -6.15 2.17 -10.61
CA LYS A 41 -5.85 1.25 -11.72
C LYS A 41 -4.88 1.96 -12.67
N GLY A 42 -4.11 1.22 -13.46
CA GLY A 42 -3.15 1.83 -14.38
C GLY A 42 -1.97 2.47 -13.66
N SER A 43 -1.52 1.85 -12.57
CA SER A 43 -0.29 2.21 -11.85
C SER A 43 0.83 1.21 -12.20
N ASN A 44 2.03 1.44 -11.66
CA ASN A 44 3.20 0.57 -11.78
C ASN A 44 3.75 0.21 -10.40
N HIS A 45 4.91 -0.46 -10.37
CA HIS A 45 5.61 -0.78 -9.13
C HIS A 45 5.80 0.45 -8.24
N PHE A 46 5.22 0.42 -7.04
CA PHE A 46 5.12 1.59 -6.17
C PHE A 46 6.18 1.64 -5.05
N GLY A 47 7.16 0.72 -5.07
CA GLY A 47 8.22 0.67 -4.07
C GLY A 47 7.74 0.14 -2.71
N ILE A 48 8.11 0.87 -1.64
CA ILE A 48 7.91 0.47 -0.25
C ILE A 48 6.49 0.83 0.19
N ALA A 49 5.67 -0.15 0.56
CA ALA A 49 4.27 0.10 0.92
C ALA A 49 4.15 0.98 2.18
N GLY A 50 5.06 0.82 3.14
CA GLY A 50 5.13 1.61 4.36
C GLY A 50 5.43 3.11 4.14
N TRP A 51 6.02 3.49 3.00
CA TRP A 51 6.26 4.90 2.68
C TRP A 51 4.97 5.73 2.70
N TYR A 52 3.91 5.21 2.08
CA TYR A 52 2.62 5.90 1.99
C TYR A 52 1.95 6.00 3.36
N VAL A 53 2.07 4.96 4.18
CA VAL A 53 1.57 4.93 5.56
C VAL A 53 2.28 5.98 6.41
N LEU A 54 3.62 6.02 6.39
CA LEU A 54 4.41 7.01 7.12
C LEU A 54 4.07 8.44 6.71
N ARG A 55 3.85 8.67 5.42
CA ARG A 55 3.42 9.97 4.88
C ARG A 55 2.05 10.39 5.45
N ALA A 56 1.10 9.47 5.54
CA ALA A 56 -0.22 9.74 6.09
C ALA A 56 -0.18 9.94 7.62
N MET A 57 0.63 9.16 8.35
CA MET A 57 0.81 9.33 9.80
C MET A 57 1.36 10.71 10.17
N LYS A 58 2.29 11.25 9.36
CA LYS A 58 2.77 12.64 9.52
C LYS A 58 1.65 13.70 9.44
N GLN A 59 0.50 13.33 8.87
CA GLN A 59 -0.67 14.18 8.78
C GLN A 59 -1.71 13.93 9.88
N GLY A 60 -1.39 13.10 10.88
CA GLY A 60 -2.24 12.83 12.04
C GLY A 60 -3.36 11.83 11.80
N VAL A 61 -3.21 10.93 10.82
CA VAL A 61 -4.20 9.87 10.55
C VAL A 61 -3.57 8.48 10.62
N MET A 62 -4.35 7.48 11.04
CA MET A 62 -3.98 6.09 10.80
C MET A 62 -4.10 5.78 9.30
N ALA A 63 -3.26 4.89 8.79
CA ALA A 63 -3.25 4.60 7.37
C ALA A 63 -2.95 3.14 7.07
N MET A 64 -3.44 2.71 5.92
CA MET A 64 -3.15 1.41 5.32
C MET A 64 -2.80 1.60 3.84
N SER A 65 -1.91 0.77 3.34
CA SER A 65 -1.52 0.74 1.93
C SER A 65 -1.38 -0.70 1.46
N PHE A 66 -1.86 -0.98 0.25
CA PHE A 66 -1.84 -2.30 -0.35
C PHE A 66 -1.54 -2.16 -1.84
N THR A 67 -0.90 -3.17 -2.43
CA THR A 67 -0.82 -3.29 -3.88
C THR A 67 -0.80 -4.74 -4.30
N ASN A 68 -1.24 -5.03 -5.52
CA ASN A 68 -1.04 -6.32 -6.14
C ASN A 68 0.32 -6.36 -6.87
N THR A 69 0.88 -7.54 -7.04
CA THR A 69 2.10 -7.76 -7.83
C THR A 69 1.93 -8.90 -8.83
N SER A 70 2.92 -9.11 -9.70
CA SER A 70 2.90 -10.21 -10.68
C SER A 70 2.78 -11.58 -9.99
N PRO A 71 2.12 -12.57 -10.62
CA PRO A 71 1.97 -13.90 -10.03
C PRO A 71 3.33 -14.59 -9.81
N VAL A 72 3.71 -14.76 -8.55
CA VAL A 72 4.97 -15.41 -8.12
C VAL A 72 4.78 -16.36 -6.94
N MET A 73 3.64 -16.27 -6.24
CA MET A 73 3.29 -17.06 -5.08
C MET A 73 2.30 -18.16 -5.45
N TYR A 74 2.54 -19.36 -4.90
CA TYR A 74 1.70 -20.53 -5.04
C TYR A 74 0.63 -20.51 -3.94
N PRO A 75 -0.66 -20.49 -4.29
CA PRO A 75 -1.72 -20.68 -3.31
C PRO A 75 -1.50 -21.95 -2.48
N THR A 76 -2.01 -21.97 -1.26
CA THR A 76 -1.88 -23.12 -0.36
C THR A 76 -2.32 -24.41 -1.06
N ARG A 77 -1.41 -25.40 -1.13
CA ARG A 77 -1.59 -26.71 -1.80
C ARG A 77 -1.75 -26.65 -3.33
N ALA A 78 -1.31 -25.57 -3.98
CA ALA A 78 -1.29 -25.46 -5.43
C ALA A 78 0.10 -25.77 -6.02
N ALA A 79 0.12 -26.19 -7.28
CA ALA A 79 1.33 -26.45 -8.06
C ALA A 79 1.58 -25.41 -9.17
N LYS A 80 0.80 -24.33 -9.20
CA LYS A 80 0.98 -23.21 -10.14
C LYS A 80 0.94 -21.86 -9.40
N PRO A 81 1.79 -20.89 -9.74
CA PRO A 81 1.73 -19.56 -9.16
C PRO A 81 0.47 -18.83 -9.65
N ALA A 82 -0.17 -18.10 -8.75
CA ALA A 82 -1.38 -17.33 -9.06
C ALA A 82 -1.48 -16.00 -8.31
N LEU A 83 -0.75 -15.84 -7.21
CA LEU A 83 -0.79 -14.63 -6.38
C LEU A 83 0.53 -13.89 -6.45
N GLY A 84 0.51 -12.58 -6.24
CA GLY A 84 1.72 -11.81 -6.01
C GLY A 84 2.20 -11.93 -4.56
N THR A 85 3.33 -11.29 -4.27
CA THR A 85 3.76 -10.99 -2.88
C THR A 85 2.84 -9.99 -2.17
N ASN A 86 1.97 -9.31 -2.93
CA ASN A 86 0.84 -8.47 -2.52
C ASN A 86 1.04 -7.78 -1.15
N PRO A 87 1.99 -6.85 -1.04
CA PRO A 87 2.36 -6.30 0.26
C PRO A 87 1.21 -5.50 0.88
N LEU A 88 1.21 -5.52 2.21
CA LEU A 88 0.32 -4.73 3.04
C LEU A 88 1.16 -3.93 4.05
N ALA A 89 0.80 -2.66 4.20
CA ALA A 89 1.34 -1.81 5.24
C ALA A 89 0.22 -1.16 6.03
N LEU A 90 0.45 -0.97 7.33
CA LEU A 90 -0.47 -0.32 8.26
C LEU A 90 0.34 0.47 9.29
N GLY A 91 -0.16 1.63 9.70
CA GLY A 91 0.46 2.37 10.77
C GLY A 91 -0.48 3.33 11.48
N ALA A 92 -0.16 3.57 12.74
CA ALA A 92 -0.88 4.45 13.64
C ALA A 92 0.07 5.03 14.69
N SER A 93 -0.18 6.28 15.09
CA SER A 93 0.49 6.90 16.23
C SER A 93 -0.13 6.40 17.54
N GLY A 94 0.72 6.23 18.55
CA GLY A 94 0.34 5.86 19.92
C GLY A 94 0.25 7.07 20.84
N VAL A 95 0.49 6.85 22.14
CA VAL A 95 0.53 7.91 23.15
C VAL A 95 1.92 8.57 23.14
N GLY A 96 1.96 9.91 23.20
CA GLY A 96 3.22 10.65 23.16
C GLY A 96 3.92 10.49 21.81
N ASP A 97 5.18 10.04 21.83
CA ASP A 97 6.01 9.84 20.63
C ASP A 97 5.98 8.40 20.10
N ASP A 98 5.16 7.53 20.68
CA ASP A 98 5.05 6.14 20.24
C ASP A 98 4.37 6.04 18.87
N SER A 99 4.81 5.07 18.07
CA SER A 99 4.17 4.75 16.80
C SER A 99 4.34 3.27 16.45
N TYR A 100 3.37 2.74 15.72
CA TYR A 100 3.41 1.39 15.16
C TYR A 100 3.33 1.46 13.64
N VAL A 101 4.23 0.75 12.96
CA VAL A 101 4.25 0.62 11.50
C VAL A 101 4.58 -0.82 11.12
N LEU A 102 3.64 -1.46 10.45
CA LEU A 102 3.80 -2.74 9.77
C LEU A 102 4.03 -2.47 8.28
N ASP A 103 5.03 -3.11 7.70
CA ASP A 103 5.22 -3.20 6.24
C ASP A 103 5.71 -4.62 5.93
N MET A 104 4.86 -5.42 5.29
CA MET A 104 5.15 -6.82 5.04
C MET A 104 4.66 -7.28 3.67
N ALA A 105 5.39 -8.22 3.08
CA ALA A 105 4.84 -9.08 2.02
C ALA A 105 3.86 -10.09 2.62
N THR A 106 2.93 -10.61 1.83
CA THR A 106 2.06 -11.74 2.22
C THR A 106 2.72 -13.10 1.99
N THR A 107 3.96 -13.11 1.52
CA THR A 107 4.83 -14.29 1.41
C THR A 107 5.80 -14.37 2.60
N THR A 108 6.31 -15.56 2.89
CA THR A 108 7.30 -15.78 3.96
C THR A 108 8.53 -14.87 3.84
N VAL A 109 8.98 -14.61 2.62
CA VAL A 109 10.06 -13.68 2.32
C VAL A 109 9.70 -12.84 1.10
N ALA A 110 10.26 -11.63 1.03
CA ALA A 110 10.19 -10.83 -0.19
C ALA A 110 11.04 -11.48 -1.30
N ILE A 111 10.55 -11.44 -2.55
CA ILE A 111 11.26 -12.06 -3.68
C ILE A 111 12.66 -11.46 -3.90
N GLY A 112 12.83 -10.17 -3.59
CA GLY A 112 14.15 -9.51 -3.64
C GLY A 112 15.18 -10.16 -2.72
N LYS A 113 14.77 -10.68 -1.55
CA LYS A 113 15.69 -11.40 -0.65
C LYS A 113 16.16 -12.73 -1.25
N VAL A 114 15.29 -13.38 -2.04
CA VAL A 114 15.65 -14.60 -2.77
C VAL A 114 16.65 -14.27 -3.86
N PHE A 115 16.42 -13.22 -4.66
CA PHE A 115 17.36 -12.80 -5.71
C PHE A 115 18.74 -12.40 -5.19
N MET A 116 18.85 -11.78 -4.01
CA MET A 116 20.16 -11.44 -3.43
C MET A 116 20.92 -12.62 -2.83
N ALA A 117 20.25 -13.76 -2.61
CA ALA A 117 20.88 -14.96 -2.07
C ALA A 117 21.53 -15.84 -3.17
N PHE A 118 21.35 -15.47 -4.44
CA PHE A 118 22.02 -16.04 -5.61
C PHE A 118 23.08 -15.06 -6.13
#